data_AF-C0CR93-F1
#
_entry.id   AF-C0CR93-F1
#
_cell.length_a   1.000
_cell.length_b   1.000
_cell.length_c   1.000
_cell.angle_alpha   90.00
_cell.angle_beta   90.00
_cell.angle_gamma   90.00
#
_symmetry.space_group_name_H-M   'P 1'
#
loop_
_entity.id
_entity.type
_entity.pdbx_description
1 polymer ?
#
loop_
_entity_poly.entity_id
_entity_poly.type
_entity_poly.pdbx_seq_one_letter_code
_entity_poly.pdbx_strand_id
1 'polypeptide(L)' 'MAVDALPEEKRPSSCVGCQSCEAVCPQQLEIAAAMADFVDKLNQPAGL' A
#
# COMPACT_ATOMS: atom_id res chain seq x y z
N MET A 1 7.97 -13.43 -0.19
CA MET A 1 8.42 -12.10 0.27
C MET A 1 7.68 -11.71 1.55
N ALA A 2 8.12 -10.67 2.28
CA ALA A 2 7.50 -10.27 3.55
C ALA A 2 6.00 -9.95 3.43
N VAL A 3 5.55 -9.46 2.27
CA VAL A 3 4.12 -9.17 1.99
C VAL A 3 3.29 -10.44 1.81
N ASP A 4 3.86 -11.51 1.23
CA ASP A 4 3.15 -12.78 0.99
C ASP A 4 2.77 -13.49 2.29
N ALA A 5 3.50 -13.21 3.38
CA ALA A 5 3.22 -13.74 4.71
C ALA A 5 1.98 -13.09 5.37
N LEU A 6 1.47 -11.99 4.83
CA LEU A 6 0.24 -11.35 5.31
C LEU A 6 -1.00 -12.07 4.70
N PRO A 7 -2.09 -12.21 5.49
CA PRO A 7 -3.41 -12.54 4.93
C PRO A 7 -3.78 -11.58 3.80
N GLU A 8 -4.51 -12.07 2.79
CA GLU A 8 -4.81 -11.29 1.58
C GLU A 8 -5.50 -9.97 1.89
N GLU A 9 -6.44 -9.96 2.83
CA GLU A 9 -7.19 -8.79 3.26
C GLU A 9 -6.34 -7.74 4.01
N LYS A 10 -5.11 -8.09 4.39
CA LYS A 10 -4.15 -7.20 5.06
C LYS A 10 -3.01 -6.76 4.15
N ARG A 11 -3.02 -7.16 2.88
CA ARG A 11 -2.01 -6.74 1.89
C ARG A 11 -2.28 -5.32 1.38
N PRO A 12 -1.26 -4.59 0.91
CA PRO A 12 -1.41 -3.26 0.33
C PRO A 12 -2.43 -3.20 -0.82
N SER A 13 -2.53 -4.28 -1.62
CA SER A 13 -3.50 -4.43 -2.71
C SER A 13 -4.97 -4.43 -2.26
N SER A 14 -5.22 -4.61 -0.97
CA SER A 14 -6.57 -4.54 -0.38
C SER A 14 -6.99 -3.11 -0.01
N CYS A 15 -6.10 -2.11 -0.18
CA CYS A 15 -6.47 -0.71 -0.06
C CYS A 15 -7.46 -0.32 -1.18
N VAL A 16 -8.61 0.25 -0.80
CA VAL A 16 -9.65 0.69 -1.76
C VAL A 16 -9.58 2.19 -2.10
N GLY A 17 -8.54 2.88 -1.64
CA GLY A 17 -8.36 4.31 -1.93
C GLY A 17 -9.37 5.24 -1.25
N CYS A 18 -9.93 4.87 -0.09
CA CYS A 18 -10.96 5.67 0.59
C CYS A 18 -10.43 6.95 1.27
N GLN A 19 -9.10 7.10 1.39
CA GLN A 19 -8.43 8.26 2.00
C GLN A 19 -8.78 8.53 3.48
N SER A 20 -9.51 7.64 4.14
CA SER A 20 -9.88 7.81 5.56
C SER A 20 -8.66 7.84 6.48
N CYS A 21 -7.60 7.09 6.15
CA CYS A 21 -6.34 7.12 6.87
C CYS A 21 -5.59 8.46 6.73
N GLU A 22 -5.69 9.11 5.57
CA GLU A 22 -5.03 10.38 5.28
C GLU A 22 -5.70 11.51 6.06
N ALA A 23 -7.03 11.52 6.14
CA ALA A 23 -7.80 12.50 6.89
C ALA A 23 -7.42 12.58 8.39
N VAL A 24 -6.87 11.49 8.96
CA VAL A 24 -6.44 11.40 10.36
C VAL A 24 -4.93 11.38 10.54
N CYS A 25 -4.14 11.43 9.46
CA CYS A 25 -2.70 11.30 9.54
C CYS A 25 -2.05 12.59 10.09
N PRO A 26 -1.44 12.58 11.28
CA PRO A 26 -0.84 13.80 11.87
C PRO A 26 0.39 14.29 11.09
N GLN A 27 0.98 13.43 10.26
CA GLN A 27 2.16 13.73 9.44
C GLN A 27 1.78 14.12 8.00
N GLN A 28 0.49 14.21 7.69
CA GLN A 28 -0.02 14.59 6.36
C GLN A 28 0.54 13.70 5.23
N LEU A 29 0.63 12.39 5.49
CA LEU A 29 1.11 11.42 4.51
C LEU A 29 -0.01 11.03 3.53
N GLU A 30 0.35 10.90 2.25
CA GLU A 30 -0.51 10.40 1.17
C GLU A 30 -0.52 8.86 1.15
N ILE A 31 -1.09 8.27 2.21
CA ILE A 31 -1.02 6.82 2.46
C ILE A 31 -1.70 6.01 1.34
N ALA A 32 -2.85 6.44 0.84
CA ALA A 32 -3.57 5.73 -0.22
C ALA A 32 -2.77 5.72 -1.52
N ALA A 33 -2.14 6.86 -1.88
CA ALA A 33 -1.25 6.94 -3.02
C ALA A 33 0.00 6.05 -2.84
N ALA A 34 0.60 6.07 -1.64
CA ALA A 34 1.75 5.23 -1.33
C ALA A 34 1.41 3.73 -1.38
N MET A 35 0.20 3.31 -0.98
CA MET A 35 -0.26 1.93 -1.13
C MET A 35 -0.33 1.51 -2.59
N ALA A 36 -0.90 2.35 -3.46
CA ALA A 36 -0.98 2.07 -4.90
C ALA A 36 0.41 1.96 -5.54
N ASP A 37 1.29 2.95 -5.31
CA ASP A 37 2.67 2.95 -5.78
C ASP A 37 3.46 1.73 -5.28
N PHE A 38 3.25 1.34 -4.02
CA PHE A 38 3.92 0.17 -3.46
C PHE A 38 3.46 -1.14 -4.13
N VAL A 39 2.16 -1.29 -4.44
CA VAL A 39 1.66 -2.45 -5.18
C VAL A 39 2.28 -2.52 -6.58
N ASP A 40 2.38 -1.38 -7.28
CA ASP A 40 3.02 -1.32 -8.59
C ASP A 40 4.47 -1.78 -8.52
N LYS A 41 5.22 -1.33 -7.50
CA LYS A 41 6.61 -1.76 -7.27
C LYS A 41 6.74 -3.24 -6.93
N LEU A 42 5.80 -3.81 -6.18
CA LEU A 42 5.80 -5.24 -5.87
C LEU A 42 5.58 -6.12 -7.11
N ASN A 43 4.86 -5.60 -8.12
CA ASN A 43 4.61 -6.29 -9.38
C ASN A 43 5.77 -6.16 -10.39
N GLN A 44 6.77 -5.33 -10.09
CA GLN A 44 7.94 -5.18 -10.94
C GLN A 44 8.92 -6.35 -10.73
N PRO A 45 9.67 -6.74 -11.77
CA PRO A 45 10.72 -7.74 -11.63
C PRO A 45 11.82 -7.22 -10.68
N ALA A 46 12.28 -8.07 -9.76
CA ALA A 46 13.36 -7.69 -8.85
C ALA A 46 14.65 -7.39 -9.64
N GLY A 47 15.18 -6.17 -9.51
CA GLY A 47 16.46 -5.75 -10.11
C GLY A 47 16.39 -4.73 -11.25
N LEU A 48 15.24 -4.06 -11.44
CA LEU A 48 15.10 -2.86 -12.27
C LEU A 48 15.25 -1.57 -11.44
#